data_AF-A0A6B1KV92-F1
#
_entry.id   AF-A0A6B1KV92-F1
#
_cell.length_a   1.000
_cell.length_b   1.000
_cell.length_c   1.000
_cell.angle_alpha   90.00
_cell.angle_beta   90.00
_cell.angle_gamma   90.00
#
_symmetry.space_group_name_H-M   'P 1'
#
loop_
_entity.id
_entity.type
_entity.pdbx_description
1 polymer ?
#
loop_
_entity_poly.entity_id
_entity_poly.type
_entity_poly.pdbx_seq_one_letter_code
_entity_poly.pdbx_strand_id
1 'polypeptide(L)'
;MLKDRTHVQPHVADALRQINGWQKATSEPSPAVEPGSSLSGDDAKVPTLRVSSAAYQCFTHAVDHLHAVQALLFEAKVIHSYAPYSLLRAAVEAAGEAIWLLEPQPPGTDTSLSQAGMSWFVLSDRWPEG
;
A
#
# COMPACT_ATOMS: atom_id res chain seq x y z
N MET A 1 35.81 -4.25 25.19
CA MET A 1 35.90 -4.89 23.86
C MET A 1 34.49 -5.33 23.48
N LEU A 2 33.71 -4.42 22.88
CA LEU A 2 32.29 -4.63 22.58
C LEU A 2 32.20 -5.50 21.32
N LYS A 3 31.48 -6.63 21.39
CA LYS A 3 31.30 -7.53 20.24
C LYS A 3 30.52 -6.79 19.15
N ASP A 4 31.25 -6.33 18.14
CA ASP A 4 30.72 -5.99 16.83
C ASP A 4 30.23 -7.27 16.15
N ARG A 5 28.93 -7.58 16.30
CA ARG A 5 28.19 -8.55 15.48
C ARG A 5 26.69 -8.24 15.52
N THR A 6 26.25 -7.20 14.84
CA THR A 6 24.86 -7.18 14.34
C THR A 6 24.78 -8.16 13.17
N HIS A 7 24.61 -9.44 13.47
CA HIS A 7 24.24 -10.43 12.46
C HIS A 7 22.79 -10.15 12.08
N VAL A 8 22.59 -9.44 10.97
CA VAL A 8 21.26 -9.28 10.38
C VAL A 8 20.81 -10.65 9.91
N GLN A 9 19.64 -11.08 10.38
CA GLN A 9 19.10 -12.37 9.97
C GLN A 9 18.88 -12.38 8.44
N PRO A 10 19.13 -13.49 7.73
CA PRO A 10 19.02 -13.54 6.28
C PRO A 10 17.68 -13.01 5.73
N HIS A 11 16.56 -13.39 6.37
CA HIS A 11 15.24 -12.91 5.97
C HIS A 11 15.06 -11.40 6.11
N VAL A 12 15.72 -10.77 7.09
CA VAL A 12 15.72 -9.30 7.25
C VAL A 12 16.53 -8.68 6.12
N ALA A 13 17.72 -9.22 5.82
CA ALA A 13 18.52 -8.74 4.70
C ALA A 13 17.77 -8.86 3.35
N ASP A 14 16.97 -9.91 3.18
CA ASP A 14 16.13 -10.11 1.99
C ASP A 14 15.02 -9.07 1.92
N ALA A 15 14.33 -8.81 3.03
CA ALA A 15 13.30 -7.76 3.11
C ALA A 15 13.87 -6.37 2.78
N LEU A 16 15.05 -6.02 3.31
CA LEU A 16 15.71 -4.75 2.99
C LEU A 16 16.04 -4.63 1.50
N ARG A 17 16.47 -5.72 0.85
CA ARG A 17 16.71 -5.72 -0.61
C ARG A 17 15.42 -5.53 -1.39
N GLN A 18 14.31 -6.14 -0.96
CA GLN A 18 13.00 -5.97 -1.59
C GLN A 18 12.51 -4.53 -1.45
N ILE A 19 12.55 -3.95 -0.25
CA ILE A 19 12.13 -2.57 0.01
C ILE A 19 12.90 -1.59 -0.87
N ASN A 20 14.22 -1.74 -0.97
CA ASN A 20 15.03 -0.89 -1.86
C ASN A 20 14.68 -1.06 -3.35
N GLY A 21 14.38 -2.30 -3.76
CA GLY A 21 13.92 -2.59 -5.12
C GLY A 21 12.57 -1.91 -5.42
N TRP A 22 11.63 -1.99 -4.48
CA TRP A 22 10.33 -1.34 -4.60
C TRP A 22 10.43 0.18 -4.57
N GLN A 23 11.22 0.75 -3.66
CA GLN A 23 11.45 2.20 -3.59
C GLN A 23 11.89 2.71 -4.96
N LYS A 24 12.87 2.03 -5.57
CA LYS A 24 13.39 2.42 -6.87
C LYS A 24 12.29 2.37 -7.92
N ALA A 25 11.52 1.29 -7.96
CA ALA A 25 10.40 1.15 -8.91
C ALA A 25 9.30 2.20 -8.70
N THR A 26 8.99 2.59 -7.46
CA THR A 26 7.98 3.61 -7.14
C THR A 26 8.49 5.03 -7.24
N SER A 27 9.80 5.23 -7.46
CA SER A 27 10.39 6.55 -7.72
C SER A 27 10.31 6.96 -9.20
N GLU A 28 10.01 5.99 -10.08
CA GLU A 28 9.75 6.20 -11.50
C GLU A 28 8.27 6.57 -11.74
N PRO A 29 7.91 7.10 -12.92
CA PRO A 29 6.52 7.32 -13.28
C PRO A 29 5.67 6.05 -13.19
N SER A 30 4.41 6.19 -12.78
CA SER A 30 3.47 5.08 -12.71
C SER A 30 3.37 4.35 -14.06
N PRO A 31 3.34 3.01 -14.08
CA PRO A 31 3.17 2.25 -15.32
C PRO A 31 1.90 2.63 -16.06
N ALA A 32 1.95 2.56 -17.40
CA ALA A 32 0.75 2.71 -18.21
C ALA A 32 -0.19 1.53 -17.97
N VAL A 33 -1.49 1.81 -17.83
CA VAL A 33 -2.53 0.78 -17.74
C VAL A 33 -2.63 0.07 -19.08
N GLU A 34 -2.66 -1.26 -19.06
CA GLU A 34 -2.81 -2.07 -20.27
C GLU A 34 -4.17 -1.80 -20.94
N PRO A 35 -4.20 -1.41 -22.23
CA PRO A 35 -5.45 -1.17 -22.95
C PRO A 35 -6.34 -2.41 -23.01
N GLY A 36 -7.63 -2.26 -22.67
CA GLY A 36 -8.60 -3.35 -22.69
C GLY A 36 -8.59 -4.24 -21.44
N SER A 37 -7.71 -3.98 -20.48
CA SER A 37 -7.76 -4.61 -19.15
C SER A 37 -8.99 -4.18 -18.35
N SER A 38 -9.41 -4.97 -17.36
CA SER A 38 -10.49 -4.58 -16.42
C SER A 38 -10.20 -3.23 -15.78
N LEU A 39 -8.95 -3.00 -15.37
CA LEU A 39 -8.49 -1.75 -14.77
C LEU A 39 -8.61 -0.55 -15.73
N SER A 40 -8.37 -0.75 -17.03
CA SER A 40 -8.60 0.30 -18.03
C SER A 40 -10.10 0.63 -18.18
N GLY A 41 -10.96 -0.37 -18.03
CA GLY A 41 -12.42 -0.19 -18.00
C GLY A 41 -12.88 0.57 -16.76
N ASP A 42 -12.29 0.30 -15.60
CA ASP A 42 -12.62 0.99 -14.35
C ASP A 42 -12.15 2.45 -14.35
N ASP A 43 -10.95 2.72 -14.87
CA ASP A 43 -10.47 4.08 -15.13
C ASP A 43 -11.42 4.88 -16.05
N ALA A 44 -12.00 4.23 -17.07
CA ALA A 44 -12.91 4.89 -18.00
C ALA A 44 -14.28 5.23 -17.38
N LYS A 45 -14.74 4.44 -16.40
CA LYS A 45 -16.02 4.67 -15.69
C LYS A 45 -15.96 5.87 -14.76
N VAL A 46 -14.79 6.15 -14.17
CA VAL A 46 -14.61 7.25 -13.22
C VAL A 46 -13.36 8.08 -13.57
N PRO A 47 -13.43 8.98 -14.57
CA PRO A 47 -12.26 9.69 -15.09
C PRO A 47 -11.57 10.61 -14.08
N THR A 48 -12.29 11.08 -13.06
CA THR A 48 -11.76 11.95 -11.99
C THR A 48 -11.05 11.17 -10.89
N LEU A 49 -11.40 9.89 -10.70
CA LEU A 49 -10.84 9.02 -9.67
C LEU A 49 -10.38 7.73 -10.33
N ARG A 50 -9.29 7.84 -11.09
CA ARG A 50 -8.68 6.71 -11.80
C ARG A 50 -8.20 5.67 -10.80
N VAL A 51 -8.84 4.51 -10.78
CA VAL A 51 -8.55 3.38 -9.89
C VAL A 51 -7.09 2.97 -10.00
N SER A 52 -6.53 2.99 -11.21
CA SER A 52 -5.11 2.70 -11.45
C SER A 52 -4.18 3.66 -10.70
N SER A 53 -4.54 4.94 -10.69
CA SER A 53 -3.74 5.98 -10.03
C SER A 53 -3.86 5.89 -8.52
N ALA A 54 -5.05 5.61 -8.01
CA ALA A 54 -5.27 5.37 -6.58
C ALA A 54 -4.49 4.14 -6.09
N ALA A 55 -4.58 3.00 -6.79
CA ALA A 55 -3.84 1.80 -6.44
C ALA A 55 -2.32 2.02 -6.45
N TYR A 56 -1.80 2.75 -7.45
CA TYR A 56 -0.39 3.10 -7.50
C TYR A 56 0.05 4.01 -6.35
N GLN A 57 -0.77 5.01 -5.98
CA GLN A 57 -0.50 5.86 -4.81
C GLN A 57 -0.43 5.05 -3.52
N CYS A 58 -1.37 4.12 -3.31
CA CYS A 58 -1.37 3.22 -2.17
C CYS A 58 -0.08 2.37 -2.12
N PHE A 59 0.41 1.85 -3.25
CA PHE A 59 1.71 1.16 -3.29
C PHE A 59 2.88 2.07 -2.92
N THR A 60 2.94 3.27 -3.49
CA THR A 60 4.02 4.23 -3.19
C THR A 60 4.02 4.62 -1.72
N HIS A 61 2.84 4.84 -1.11
CA HIS A 61 2.72 5.10 0.32
C HIS A 61 3.21 3.94 1.18
N ALA A 62 2.87 2.70 0.80
CA ALA A 62 3.32 1.52 1.52
C ALA A 62 4.85 1.39 1.51
N VAL A 63 5.45 1.57 0.33
CA VAL A 63 6.89 1.47 0.14
C VAL A 63 7.64 2.58 0.86
N ASP A 64 7.14 3.82 0.81
CA ASP A 64 7.74 4.96 1.51
C ASP A 64 7.82 4.73 3.02
N HIS A 65 6.73 4.24 3.63
CA HIS A 65 6.71 3.92 5.05
C HIS A 65 7.65 2.76 5.43
N LEU A 66 7.74 1.71 4.60
CA LEU A 66 8.69 0.62 4.83
C LEU A 66 10.14 1.11 4.73
N HIS A 67 10.42 1.95 3.73
CA HIS A 67 11.74 2.55 3.54
C HIS A 67 12.10 3.49 4.72
N ALA A 68 11.14 4.25 5.24
CA ALA A 68 11.34 5.07 6.43
C ALA A 68 11.70 4.24 7.67
N VAL A 69 11.05 3.09 7.88
CA VAL A 69 11.41 2.16 8.97
C VAL A 69 12.83 1.62 8.78
N GLN A 70 13.19 1.23 7.55
CA GLN A 70 14.55 0.80 7.23
C GLN A 70 15.57 1.90 7.53
N ALA A 71 15.34 3.12 7.06
CA ALA A 71 16.24 4.26 7.25
C ALA A 71 16.45 4.56 8.74
N LEU A 72 15.38 4.54 9.54
CA LEU A 72 15.46 4.75 10.99
C LEU A 72 16.30 3.66 11.68
N LEU A 73 16.00 2.40 11.42
CA LEU A 73 16.59 1.28 12.16
C LEU A 73 18.02 0.93 11.71
N PHE A 74 18.30 0.97 10.41
CA PHE A 74 19.56 0.45 9.85
C PHE A 74 20.54 1.54 9.45
N GLU A 75 20.07 2.71 9.02
CA GLU A 75 20.93 3.81 8.59
C GLU A 75 21.18 4.79 9.75
N ALA A 76 20.11 5.33 10.33
CA ALA A 76 20.19 6.25 11.45
C ALA A 76 20.49 5.53 12.79
N LYS A 77 20.22 4.22 12.88
CA LYS A 77 20.37 3.40 14.10
C LYS A 77 19.60 3.98 15.29
N VAL A 78 18.43 4.56 15.02
CA VAL A 78 17.52 5.14 16.01
C VAL A 78 16.29 4.25 16.15
N ILE A 79 16.02 3.83 17.39
CA ILE A 79 14.84 3.05 17.73
C ILE A 79 13.93 3.93 18.59
N HIS A 80 12.93 4.54 17.95
CA HIS A 80 11.84 5.19 18.69
C HIS A 80 10.91 4.13 19.27
N SER A 81 10.38 4.37 20.47
CA SER A 81 9.50 3.42 21.16
C SER A 81 8.20 3.12 20.42
N TYR A 82 7.67 4.09 19.64
CA TYR A 82 6.34 3.97 19.02
C TYR A 82 6.31 4.33 17.53
N ALA A 83 7.27 5.10 17.02
CA ALA A 83 7.24 5.54 15.62
C ALA A 83 7.25 4.38 14.60
N PRO A 84 8.06 3.30 14.78
CA PRO A 84 8.05 2.17 13.84
C PRO A 84 6.69 1.49 13.74
N TYR A 85 5.90 1.47 14.83
CA TYR A 85 4.56 0.89 14.82
C TYR A 85 3.64 1.65 13.86
N SER A 86 3.57 2.98 13.97
CA SER A 86 2.71 3.78 13.10
C SER A 86 3.11 3.68 11.63
N LEU A 87 4.41 3.64 11.34
CA LEU A 87 4.92 3.47 9.97
C LEU A 87 4.56 2.09 9.41
N LEU A 88 4.78 1.01 10.16
CA LEU A 88 4.43 -0.35 9.73
C LEU A 88 2.91 -0.50 9.53
N ARG A 89 2.10 0.08 10.43
CA ARG A 89 0.64 0.08 10.29
C ARG A 89 0.22 0.76 9.00
N ALA A 90 0.70 1.98 8.76
CA ALA A 90 0.39 2.73 7.55
C ALA A 90 0.83 1.97 6.28
N ALA A 91 1.98 1.29 6.32
CA ALA A 91 2.44 0.47 5.22
C ALA A 91 1.49 -0.69 4.90
N VAL A 92 1.03 -1.42 5.92
CA VAL A 92 0.09 -2.54 5.77
C VAL A 92 -1.27 -2.07 5.28
N GLU A 93 -1.78 -0.96 5.81
CA GLU A 93 -3.07 -0.40 5.39
C GLU A 93 -3.05 0.03 3.92
N ALA A 94 -2.01 0.78 3.51
CA ALA A 94 -1.88 1.22 2.14
C ALA A 94 -1.70 0.04 1.17
N ALA A 95 -0.92 -0.98 1.55
CA ALA A 95 -0.80 -2.19 0.74
C ALA A 95 -2.13 -2.96 0.64
N GLY A 96 -2.89 -3.06 1.73
CA GLY A 96 -4.20 -3.69 1.75
C GLY A 96 -5.21 -2.95 0.87
N GLU A 97 -5.22 -1.62 0.89
CA GLU A 97 -6.05 -0.79 0.02
C GLU A 97 -5.69 -0.98 -1.46
N ALA A 98 -4.40 -1.02 -1.80
CA ALA A 98 -3.95 -1.30 -3.16
C ALA A 98 -4.45 -2.67 -3.65
N ILE A 99 -4.36 -3.70 -2.79
CA ILE A 99 -4.87 -5.05 -3.11
C ILE A 99 -6.38 -5.00 -3.32
N TRP A 100 -7.13 -4.34 -2.43
CA TRP A 100 -8.58 -4.22 -2.54
C TRP A 100 -9.01 -3.51 -3.83
N LEU A 101 -8.29 -2.47 -4.25
CA LEU A 101 -8.55 -1.74 -5.50
C LEU A 101 -8.25 -2.58 -6.75
N LEU A 102 -7.30 -3.50 -6.67
CA LEU A 102 -6.86 -4.33 -7.81
C LEU A 102 -7.47 -5.73 -7.83
N GLU A 103 -8.19 -6.11 -6.78
CA GLU A 103 -8.80 -7.44 -6.67
C GLU A 103 -9.87 -7.61 -7.76
N PRO A 104 -9.72 -8.60 -8.67
CA PRO A 104 -10.68 -8.82 -9.74
C PRO A 104 -12.03 -9.22 -9.16
N GLN A 105 -13.08 -8.50 -9.54
CA GLN A 105 -14.44 -8.85 -9.15
C GLN A 105 -14.93 -10.06 -9.98
N PRO A 106 -15.71 -11.00 -9.38
CA PRO A 106 -16.29 -12.10 -10.12
C PRO A 106 -17.12 -11.63 -11.33
N PRO A 107 -17.14 -12.39 -12.44
CA PRO A 107 -18.04 -12.09 -13.55
C PRO A 107 -19.50 -12.11 -13.09
N GLY A 108 -20.24 -11.02 -13.30
CA GLY A 108 -21.66 -10.92 -12.97
C GLY A 108 -21.99 -10.21 -11.64
N THR A 109 -20.99 -9.81 -10.85
CA THR A 109 -21.19 -8.79 -9.81
C THR A 109 -21.07 -7.42 -10.45
N ASP A 110 -22.21 -6.88 -10.90
CA ASP A 110 -22.36 -5.50 -11.37
C ASP A 110 -22.34 -4.51 -10.18
N THR A 111 -21.49 -4.78 -9.19
CA THR A 111 -21.24 -3.86 -8.08
C THR A 111 -20.19 -2.89 -8.60
N SER A 112 -20.63 -1.94 -9.42
CA SER A 112 -19.84 -0.76 -9.72
C SER A 112 -19.21 -0.25 -8.42
N LEU A 113 -17.94 0.16 -8.48
CA LEU A 113 -17.15 0.64 -7.33
C LEU A 113 -17.88 1.72 -6.49
N SER A 114 -18.97 2.31 -7.00
CA SER A 114 -19.88 3.19 -6.30
C SER A 114 -20.77 2.51 -5.24
N GLN A 115 -21.02 1.19 -5.27
CA GLN A 115 -21.86 0.53 -4.26
C GLN A 115 -21.05 -0.17 -3.15
N ALA A 116 -19.97 -0.87 -3.47
CA ALA A 116 -19.22 -1.64 -2.46
C ALA A 116 -18.40 -0.74 -1.52
N GLY A 117 -17.75 0.30 -2.06
CA GLY A 117 -16.99 1.27 -1.26
C GLY A 117 -17.88 2.26 -0.50
N MET A 118 -19.03 2.66 -1.05
CA MET A 118 -19.97 3.55 -0.36
C MET A 118 -20.84 2.83 0.66
N SER A 119 -21.07 1.50 0.54
CA SER A 119 -21.85 0.74 1.51
C SER A 119 -21.25 0.78 2.92
N TRP A 120 -19.92 0.74 3.05
CA TRP A 120 -19.25 0.92 4.35
C TRP A 120 -19.44 2.32 4.93
N PHE A 121 -19.40 3.36 4.09
CA PHE A 121 -19.64 4.75 4.52
C PHE A 121 -21.12 5.02 4.85
N VAL A 122 -22.05 4.34 4.18
CA VAL A 122 -23.50 4.42 4.45
C VAL A 122 -23.91 3.57 5.67
N LEU A 123 -23.17 2.50 5.98
CA LEU A 123 -23.39 1.68 7.18
C LEU A 123 -22.93 2.40 8.46
N SER A 124 -21.92 3.29 8.41
CA SER A 124 -21.53 4.10 9.56
C SER A 124 -22.57 5.15 9.97
N ASP A 125 -23.43 5.58 9.04
CA ASP A 125 -24.54 6.53 9.32
C ASP A 125 -25.80 5.84 9.88
N ARG A 126 -25.77 4.52 10.09
CA ARG A 126 -26.96 3.72 10.48
C ARG A 126 -26.83 3.01 11.83
N TRP A 127 -25.91 3.44 12.69
CA TRP A 127 -25.89 2.98 14.08
C TRP A 127 -26.94 3.75 14.90
N PRO A 128 -27.94 3.09 15.51
CA PRO A 128 -28.81 3.76 16.45
C PRO A 128 -27.99 4.07 17.71
N GLU A 129 -27.88 5.36 18.06
CA GLU A 129 -27.42 5.73 19.40
C GLU A 129 -28.32 5.04 20.43
N GLY A 130 -27.71 4.16 21.22
CA GLY A 130 -28.32 3.53 22.39
C GLY A 130 -27.95 4.31 23.63
#